data_AF-A0A2G6ITZ6-F1
#
_entry.id   AF-A0A2G6ITZ6-F1
#
_cell.length_a   1.000
_cell.length_b   1.000
_cell.length_c   1.000
_cell.angle_alpha   90.00
_cell.angle_beta   90.00
_cell.angle_gamma   90.00
#
_symmetry.space_group_name_H-M   'P 1'
#
loop_
_entity.id
_entity.type
_entity.pdbx_description
1 polymer ?
#
loop_
_entity_poly.entity_id
_entity_poly.type
_entity_poly.pdbx_seq_one_letter_code
_entity_poly.pdbx_strand_id
1 'polypeptide(L)' 'MRDLTEGLYCHDNGRPPIAPEVLFKVLFIGYLFGIRSKRQLMREIEVNVADRWLFGLRLTDRVFRC' A
#
# COMPACT_ATOMS: atom_id res chain seq x y z
N MET A 1 -0.55 -6.06 -14.95
CA MET A 1 -1.26 -4.77 -14.78
C MET A 1 -0.24 -3.65 -14.66
N ARG A 2 0.74 -3.73 -13.74
CA ARG A 2 1.92 -2.83 -13.71
C ARG A 2 2.60 -2.55 -15.07
N ASP A 3 2.94 -3.57 -15.84
CA ASP A 3 3.69 -3.37 -17.11
C ASP A 3 2.89 -2.64 -18.20
N LEU A 4 1.56 -2.70 -18.16
CA LEU A 4 0.68 -2.05 -19.13
C LEU A 4 0.45 -0.57 -18.80
N THR A 5 0.58 -0.20 -17.53
CA THR A 5 0.32 1.17 -17.04
C THR A 5 1.57 1.91 -16.62
N GLU A 6 2.75 1.29 -16.72
CA GLU A 6 4.04 1.86 -16.33
C GLU A 6 4.31 3.20 -17.03
N GLY A 7 4.09 3.28 -18.34
CA GLY A 7 4.30 4.50 -19.12
C GLY A 7 3.33 5.65 -18.84
N LEU A 8 2.29 5.43 -18.02
CA LEU A 8 1.37 6.49 -17.58
C LEU A 8 1.85 7.18 -16.29
N TYR A 9 2.85 6.63 -15.61
CA TYR A 9 3.37 7.19 -14.37
C TYR A 9 4.54 8.14 -14.64
N CYS A 10 4.60 9.22 -13.85
CA CYS A 10 5.76 10.10 -13.87
C CYS A 10 6.93 9.40 -13.16
N HIS A 11 8.05 9.21 -13.87
CA HIS A 11 9.23 8.53 -13.32
C HIS A 11 10.03 9.41 -12.36
N ASP A 12 10.12 10.72 -12.64
CA ASP A 12 11.17 11.56 -12.05
C ASP A 12 10.67 12.68 -11.13
N ASN A 13 9.35 12.86 -10.99
CA ASN A 13 8.79 13.97 -10.23
C ASN A 13 7.75 13.54 -9.20
N GLY A 14 7.91 14.05 -7.98
CA GLY A 14 6.93 13.94 -6.90
C GLY A 14 7.01 12.65 -6.09
N ARG A 15 5.87 12.24 -5.54
CA ARG A 15 5.77 11.07 -4.67
C ARG A 15 5.67 9.80 -5.52
N PRO A 16 6.46 8.74 -5.23
CA PRO A 16 6.42 7.52 -6.00
C PRO A 16 5.00 6.95 -6.06
N PRO A 17 4.53 6.55 -7.25
CA PRO A 17 3.17 6.08 -7.45
C PRO A 17 2.95 4.76 -6.70
N ILE A 18 1.80 4.65 -6.04
CA ILE A 18 1.36 3.38 -5.46
C ILE A 18 0.65 2.61 -6.56
N ALA A 19 1.08 1.37 -6.76
CA ALA A 19 0.46 0.50 -7.74
C ALA A 19 -1.02 0.21 -7.36
N PRO A 20 -1.94 0.15 -8.34
CA PRO A 20 -3.36 0.03 -8.07
C PRO A 20 -3.72 -1.25 -7.30
N GLU A 21 -2.97 -2.33 -7.48
CA GLU A 21 -3.17 -3.59 -6.77
C GLU A 21 -2.90 -3.45 -5.27
N VAL A 22 -1.91 -2.63 -4.91
CA VAL A 22 -1.60 -2.32 -3.51
C VAL A 22 -2.70 -1.44 -2.92
N LEU A 23 -3.12 -0.40 -3.64
CA LEU A 23 -4.16 0.50 -3.19
C LEU A 23 -5.46 -0.26 -2.88
N PHE A 24 -5.86 -1.18 -3.76
CA PHE A 24 -7.04 -2.01 -3.57
C PHE A 24 -6.96 -2.85 -2.30
N LYS A 25 -5.82 -3.54 -2.07
CA LYS A 25 -5.60 -4.34 -0.87
C LYS A 25 -5.65 -3.51 0.42
N VAL A 26 -5.08 -2.30 0.41
CA VAL A 26 -5.14 -1.38 1.57
C VAL A 26 -6.58 -0.98 1.87
N LEU A 27 -7.35 -0.60 0.84
CA LEU A 27 -8.77 -0.27 0.99
C LEU A 27 -9.59 -1.46 1.49
N PHE A 28 -9.28 -2.66 1.01
CA PHE A 28 -9.95 -3.90 1.41
C PHE A 28 -9.73 -4.20 2.90
N ILE A 29 -8.51 -4.11 3.42
CA ILE A 29 -8.22 -4.25 4.84
C ILE A 29 -8.96 -3.18 5.65
N GLY A 30 -8.88 -1.92 5.23
CA GLY A 30 -9.57 -0.82 5.90
C GLY A 30 -11.09 -1.06 6.00
N TYR A 31 -11.68 -1.62 4.96
CA TYR A 31 -13.10 -2.01 4.95
C TYR A 31 -13.40 -3.18 5.89
N LEU A 32 -12.62 -4.27 5.81
CA LEU A 32 -12.85 -5.48 6.61
C LEU A 32 -12.74 -5.24 8.12
N PHE A 33 -11.76 -4.43 8.55
CA PHE A 33 -11.53 -4.13 9.96
C PHE A 33 -12.21 -2.85 10.43
N GLY A 34 -13.00 -2.19 9.57
CA GLY A 34 -13.71 -0.95 9.91
C GLY A 34 -12.78 0.23 10.24
N ILE A 35 -11.54 0.21 9.77
CA ILE A 35 -10.53 1.24 10.08
C ILE A 35 -10.79 2.47 9.20
N ARG A 36 -11.35 3.51 9.82
CA ARG A 36 -11.69 4.79 9.15
C ARG A 36 -10.49 5.72 9.00
N SER A 37 -9.50 5.59 9.88
CA SER A 37 -8.31 6.45 9.88
C SER A 37 -7.21 5.84 9.03
N LYS A 38 -6.83 6.55 7.98
CA LYS A 38 -5.70 6.19 7.12
C LYS A 38 -4.38 6.04 7.88
N ARG A 39 -4.13 6.88 8.89
CA ARG A 39 -2.93 6.77 9.74
C ARG A 39 -2.95 5.51 10.59
N GLN A 40 -4.11 5.15 11.12
CA GLN A 40 -4.28 3.92 11.89
C GLN A 40 -4.07 2.69 11.00
N LEU A 41 -4.69 2.68 9.81
CA LEU A 41 -4.53 1.62 8.82
C LEU A 41 -3.06 1.40 8.45
N MET A 42 -2.31 2.48 8.23
CA MET A 42 -0.88 2.38 7.93
C MET A 42 -0.06 1.82 9.10
N ARG A 43 -0.42 2.13 10.35
CA ARG A 43 0.21 1.53 11.53
C ARG A 43 -0.12 0.06 11.66
N GLU A 44 -1.38 -0.33 11.44
CA GLU A 44 -1.83 -1.72 11.46
C GLU A 44 -0.99 -2.56 10.48
N ILE A 45 -0.88 -2.08 9.22
CA ILE A 45 -0.08 -2.73 8.17
C ILE A 45 1.42 -2.76 8.53
N GLU A 46 1.92 -1.76 9.26
CA GLU A 46 3.32 -1.70 9.69
C GLU A 46 3.65 -2.72 10.76
N VAL A 47 2.73 -3.01 11.68
CA VAL A 47 2.97 -3.94 12.80
C VAL A 47 2.48 -5.36 12.51
N ASN A 48 1.48 -5.52 11.65
CA ASN A 48 0.87 -6.82 11.38
C ASN A 48 1.65 -7.57 10.29
N VAL A 49 2.24 -8.70 10.68
CA VAL A 49 3.01 -9.57 9.77
C VAL A 49 2.13 -10.17 8.67
N ALA A 50 0.87 -10.48 8.97
CA ALA A 50 -0.07 -11.04 7.98
C ALA A 50 -0.39 -10.02 6.88
N ASP A 51 -0.57 -8.76 7.26
CA ASP A 51 -0.81 -7.68 6.30
C ASP A 51 0.43 -7.46 5.44
N ARG A 52 1.63 -7.38 6.04
CA ARG A 52 2.90 -7.27 5.28
C ARG A 52 3.06 -8.40 4.27
N TRP A 53 2.75 -9.63 4.67
CA TRP A 53 2.76 -10.79 3.78
C TRP A 53 1.77 -10.61 2.61
N LEU A 54 0.55 -10.11 2.86
CA LEU A 54 -0.45 -9.84 1.82
C LEU A 54 0.03 -8.82 0.77
N PHE A 55 0.82 -7.83 1.20
CA PHE A 55 1.40 -6.82 0.31
C PHE A 55 2.72 -7.25 -0.33
N GLY A 56 3.30 -8.38 0.07
CA GLY A 56 4.63 -8.81 -0.35
C GLY A 56 5.75 -7.93 0.20
N LEU A 57 5.53 -7.27 1.33
CA LEU A 57 6.52 -6.44 2.03
C LEU A 57 7.38 -7.32 2.95
N ARG A 58 8.70 -7.09 2.94
CA ARG A 58 9.61 -7.65 3.92
C ARG A 58 9.42 -6.96 5.28
N LEU A 59 9.92 -7.58 6.35
CA LEU A 59 9.87 -7.02 7.70
C LEU A 59 10.60 -5.67 7.83
N THR A 60 11.61 -5.44 6.99
CA THR A 60 12.40 -4.20 6.95
C THR A 60 11.84 -3.15 5.99
N ASP A 61 10.88 -3.52 5.13
CA ASP A 61 10.35 -2.61 4.12
C ASP A 61 9.49 -1.53 4.77
N ARG A 62 9.59 -0.30 4.24
CA ARG A 62 8.77 0.82 4.70
C ARG A 62 7.37 0.73 4.10
N VAL A 63 6.38 0.94 4.95
CA VAL A 63 4.97 1.06 4.54
C VAL A 63 4.73 2.41 3.85
N PHE A 64 3.83 2.41 2.86
CA PHE A 64 3.51 3.58 2.03
C PHE A 64 3.00 4.77 2.86
N ARG A 65 3.87 5.73 3.19
CA ARG A 65 3.42 6.98 3.83
C ARG A 65 2.79 7.90 2.81
N CYS A 66 1.57 8.36 3.11
CA CYS A 66 0.89 9.41 2.35
C CYS A 66 1.22 10.81 2.80
#